data_AF-A0A7U9T2C6-F1
#
_entry.id   AF-A0A7U9T2C6-F1
#
_cell.length_a   1.000
_cell.length_b   1.000
_cell.length_c   1.000
_cell.angle_alpha   90.00
_cell.angle_beta   90.00
_cell.angle_gamma   90.00
#
_symmetry.space_group_name_H-M   'P 1'
#
loop_
_entity.id
_entity.type
_entity.pdbx_description
1 polymer ?
#
loop_
_entity_poly.entity_id
_entity_poly.type
_entity_poly.pdbx_seq_one_letter_code
_entity_poly.pdbx_strand_id
1 'polypeptide(L)'
;MGIIWFNDPPDRYIPEESFSAPDSQYRVNTDVITAVTLYTDKDLTPDNPASVTFHILGTDYQVNNIVIPKDDCQLVWVKWHTPGTPQDVPITISVSRATVSQTSITAEIVDLDERIPPDALATDTYPGYTVPLLPDHPQRLTPKAM
;
A
#
# COMPACT_ATOMS: atom_id res chain seq x y z
N MET A 1 -25.06 -10.97 29.65
CA MET A 1 -24.11 -9.91 29.23
C MET A 1 -23.17 -9.70 30.40
N GLY A 2 -21.86 -9.87 30.24
CA GLY A 2 -20.89 -9.81 31.35
C GLY A 2 -19.56 -9.20 30.90
N ILE A 3 -18.87 -8.52 31.83
CA ILE A 3 -17.59 -7.84 31.64
C ILE A 3 -16.55 -8.52 32.55
N ILE A 4 -15.37 -8.81 32.01
CA ILE A 4 -14.22 -9.39 32.74
C ILE A 4 -13.21 -8.27 33.00
N TRP A 5 -12.61 -8.28 34.18
CA TRP A 5 -11.50 -7.40 34.57
C TRP A 5 -10.26 -8.24 34.88
N PHE A 6 -9.07 -7.73 34.54
CA PHE A 6 -7.78 -8.34 34.85
C PHE A 6 -7.10 -7.56 35.99
N ASN A 7 -6.40 -8.27 36.89
CA ASN A 7 -5.73 -7.66 38.06
C ASN A 7 -4.35 -7.07 37.75
N ASP A 8 -3.71 -7.48 36.67
CA ASP A 8 -2.41 -6.92 36.24
C ASP A 8 -2.54 -6.44 34.79
N PRO A 9 -2.01 -5.25 34.44
CA PRO A 9 -1.89 -4.86 33.04
C PRO A 9 -1.03 -5.91 32.34
N PRO A 10 -1.38 -6.38 31.13
CA PRO A 10 -0.48 -7.25 30.39
C PRO A 10 0.85 -6.52 30.29
N ASP A 11 1.95 -7.19 30.63
CA ASP A 11 3.28 -6.71 30.31
C ASP A 11 3.22 -6.23 28.87
N ARG A 12 3.62 -4.97 28.63
CA ARG A 12 3.67 -4.43 27.28
C ARG A 12 4.72 -5.24 26.52
N TYR A 13 4.30 -6.36 25.94
CA TYR A 13 4.99 -6.98 24.84
C TYR A 13 4.91 -5.97 23.71
N ILE A 14 5.91 -5.09 23.64
CA ILE A 14 6.28 -4.41 22.42
C ILE A 14 7.06 -5.49 21.67
N PRO A 15 6.53 -6.08 20.58
CA PRO A 15 7.36 -6.91 19.73
C PRO A 15 8.56 -6.03 19.33
N GLU A 16 9.80 -6.50 19.53
CA GLU A 16 11.00 -5.79 19.09
C GLU A 16 11.07 -5.63 17.55
N GLU A 17 10.06 -6.14 16.84
CA GLU A 17 9.77 -5.82 15.46
C GLU A 17 8.55 -4.89 15.39
N SER A 18 8.80 -3.58 15.35
CA SER A 18 7.84 -2.65 14.75
C SER A 18 7.61 -3.09 13.31
N PHE A 19 6.54 -3.84 13.05
CA PHE A 19 6.09 -4.13 11.70
C PHE A 19 5.74 -2.81 11.01
N SER A 20 6.69 -2.27 10.25
CA SER A 20 6.47 -1.12 9.38
C SER A 20 5.91 -1.65 8.07
N ALA A 21 4.58 -1.74 7.96
CA ALA A 21 3.96 -2.02 6.68
C ALA A 21 4.32 -0.88 5.70
N PRO A 22 4.57 -1.17 4.41
CA PRO A 22 4.81 -0.14 3.44
C PRO A 22 3.56 0.73 3.29
N ASP A 23 3.75 2.04 3.16
CA ASP A 23 2.67 3.01 2.96
C ASP A 23 2.00 2.80 1.59
N SER A 24 2.72 2.20 0.63
CA SER A 24 2.23 1.93 -0.73
C SER A 24 3.00 0.79 -1.38
N GLN A 25 2.34 0.06 -2.30
CA GLN A 25 2.95 -0.99 -3.10
C GLN A 25 2.84 -0.65 -4.59
N TYR A 26 3.93 -0.76 -5.35
CA TYR A 26 4.00 -0.46 -6.78
C TYR A 26 4.71 -1.57 -7.56
N ARG A 27 4.49 -1.62 -8.87
CA ARG A 27 5.20 -2.53 -9.76
C ARG A 27 6.58 -2.01 -10.14
N VAL A 28 7.47 -2.91 -10.50
CA VAL A 28 8.75 -2.58 -11.17
C VAL A 28 8.53 -1.80 -12.48
N ASN A 29 9.52 -0.99 -12.87
CA ASN A 29 9.59 -0.23 -14.14
C ASN A 29 8.31 0.55 -14.50
N THR A 30 7.72 1.25 -13.53
CA THR A 30 6.44 1.97 -13.69
C THR A 30 6.62 3.44 -13.30
N ASP A 31 6.05 4.35 -14.08
CA ASP A 31 5.90 5.76 -13.69
C ASP A 31 4.80 5.89 -12.64
N VAL A 32 5.14 6.42 -11.46
CA VAL A 32 4.21 6.61 -10.34
C VAL A 32 4.24 8.04 -9.82
N ILE A 33 3.22 8.42 -9.06
CA ILE A 33 3.10 9.73 -8.42
C ILE A 33 3.14 9.54 -6.91
N THR A 34 3.96 10.33 -6.24
CA THR A 34 3.96 10.44 -4.78
C THR A 34 3.55 11.86 -4.41
N ALA A 35 2.60 11.98 -3.48
CA ALA A 35 2.03 13.25 -3.06
C ALA A 35 2.03 13.39 -1.54
N VAL A 36 2.18 14.63 -1.07
CA VAL A 36 1.98 15.01 0.33
C VAL A 36 1.17 16.28 0.44
N THR A 37 0.53 16.47 1.58
CA THR A 37 -0.20 17.70 1.87
C THR A 37 0.66 18.62 2.71
N LEU A 38 0.78 19.87 2.30
CA LEU A 38 1.42 20.93 3.06
C LEU A 38 0.38 21.75 3.81
N TYR A 39 0.74 22.17 5.01
CA TYR A 39 -0.06 23.02 5.89
C TYR A 39 0.77 24.22 6.34
N THR A 40 0.12 25.36 6.55
CA THR A 40 0.77 26.55 7.09
C THR A 40 -0.17 27.33 8.00
N ASP A 41 0.37 27.91 9.07
CA ASP A 41 -0.31 28.85 9.97
C ASP A 41 -0.05 30.32 9.56
N LYS A 42 0.61 30.53 8.41
CA LYS A 42 1.05 31.83 7.89
C LYS A 42 0.82 31.91 6.38
N ASP A 43 0.68 33.14 5.89
CA ASP A 43 0.65 33.38 4.44
C ASP A 43 2.01 33.08 3.81
N LEU A 44 2.00 32.11 2.89
CA LEU A 44 3.07 31.86 1.94
C LEU A 44 2.70 32.55 0.64
N THR A 45 3.46 33.59 0.29
CA THR A 45 3.24 34.50 -0.84
C THR A 45 4.35 34.32 -1.88
N PRO A 46 4.21 34.89 -3.10
CA PRO A 46 5.27 34.86 -4.10
C PRO A 46 6.61 35.46 -3.63
N ASP A 47 6.60 36.37 -2.65
CA ASP A 47 7.81 36.98 -2.08
C ASP A 47 8.48 36.09 -1.02
N ASN A 48 7.74 35.16 -0.43
CA ASN A 48 8.20 34.34 0.67
C ASN A 48 7.77 32.85 0.59
N PRO A 49 7.82 32.21 -0.60
CA PRO A 49 7.15 30.94 -0.85
C PRO A 49 7.78 29.76 -0.10
N ALA A 50 7.03 28.66 -0.02
CA ALA A 50 7.55 27.37 0.42
C ALA A 50 8.21 26.59 -0.73
N SER A 51 9.00 25.60 -0.33
CA SER A 51 9.57 24.59 -1.21
C SER A 51 9.49 23.22 -0.55
N VAL A 52 9.36 22.18 -1.37
CA VAL A 52 9.43 20.79 -0.93
C VAL A 52 10.44 20.04 -1.79
N THR A 53 11.24 19.19 -1.16
CA THR A 53 12.13 18.26 -1.84
C THR A 53 11.77 16.85 -1.41
N PHE A 54 11.48 15.99 -2.38
CA PHE A 54 11.34 14.55 -2.20
C PHE A 54 12.67 13.90 -2.57
N HIS A 55 13.24 13.16 -1.65
CA HIS A 55 14.45 12.38 -1.86
C HIS A 55 14.05 10.94 -2.18
N ILE A 56 14.21 10.54 -3.44
CA ILE A 56 13.76 9.24 -3.95
C ILE A 56 14.91 8.60 -4.73
N LEU A 57 15.36 7.42 -4.31
CA LEU A 57 16.44 6.67 -4.99
C LEU A 57 17.73 7.50 -5.21
N GLY A 58 18.07 8.38 -4.27
CA GLY A 58 19.22 9.28 -4.38
C GLY A 58 19.04 10.43 -5.37
N THR A 59 17.82 10.63 -5.89
CA THR A 59 17.43 11.77 -6.73
C THR A 59 16.54 12.72 -5.95
N ASP A 60 16.80 14.02 -6.09
CA ASP A 60 16.02 15.08 -5.44
C ASP A 60 15.00 15.65 -6.42
N TYR A 61 13.71 15.48 -6.10
CA TYR A 61 12.60 16.05 -6.84
C TYR A 61 12.08 17.26 -6.08
N GLN A 62 12.33 18.46 -6.60
CA GLN A 62 12.03 19.71 -5.93
C GLN A 62 10.82 20.42 -6.55
N VAL A 63 9.88 20.81 -5.70
CA VAL A 63 8.75 21.68 -6.05
C VAL A 63 8.95 23.01 -5.35
N ASN A 64 9.00 24.09 -6.13
CA ASN A 64 9.32 25.44 -5.69
C ASN A 64 8.12 26.39 -5.87
N ASN A 65 8.25 27.59 -5.30
CA ASN A 65 7.29 28.69 -5.48
C ASN A 65 5.87 28.31 -5.03
N ILE A 66 5.77 27.54 -3.95
CA ILE A 66 4.50 27.10 -3.39
C ILE A 66 3.91 28.23 -2.54
N VAL A 67 2.67 28.61 -2.85
CA VAL A 67 1.92 29.72 -2.24
C VAL A 67 0.67 29.13 -1.63
N ILE A 68 0.49 29.33 -0.32
CA ILE A 68 -0.62 28.80 0.46
C ILE A 68 -1.09 29.92 1.38
N PRO A 69 -2.38 30.29 1.36
CA PRO A 69 -2.93 31.25 2.31
C PRO A 69 -2.73 30.80 3.76
N LYS A 70 -2.77 31.76 4.67
CA LYS A 70 -2.77 31.48 6.10
C LYS A 70 -3.90 30.50 6.48
N ASP A 71 -3.56 29.54 7.34
CA ASP A 71 -4.47 28.52 7.89
C ASP A 71 -5.09 27.60 6.81
N ASP A 72 -4.42 27.46 5.66
CA ASP A 72 -4.85 26.64 4.53
C ASP A 72 -3.84 25.51 4.20
N CYS A 73 -4.18 24.66 3.24
CA CYS A 73 -3.37 23.53 2.82
C CYS A 73 -3.31 23.34 1.30
N GLN A 74 -2.27 22.65 0.84
CA GLN A 74 -2.11 22.33 -0.58
C GLN A 74 -1.46 20.97 -0.79
N LEU A 75 -2.02 20.19 -1.73
CA LEU A 75 -1.43 18.94 -2.19
C LEU A 75 -0.28 19.23 -3.15
N VAL A 76 0.87 18.60 -2.92
CA VAL A 76 2.08 18.72 -3.73
C VAL A 76 2.55 17.32 -4.11
N TRP A 77 2.95 17.13 -5.36
CA TRP A 77 3.30 15.82 -5.89
C TRP A 77 4.50 15.86 -6.83
N VAL A 78 5.16 14.71 -6.96
CA VAL A 78 6.23 14.47 -7.94
C VAL A 78 5.95 13.17 -8.67
N LYS A 79 6.33 13.11 -9.95
CA LYS A 79 6.33 11.87 -10.73
C LYS A 79 7.75 11.30 -10.76
N TRP A 80 7.90 10.02 -10.51
CA TRP A 80 9.18 9.31 -10.56
C TRP A 80 8.99 7.91 -11.15
N HIS A 81 10.09 7.28 -11.53
CA HIS A 81 10.09 5.96 -12.15
C HIS A 81 10.58 4.90 -11.15
N THR A 82 9.82 3.83 -10.97
CA THR A 82 10.21 2.75 -10.05
C THR A 82 11.41 1.96 -10.60
N PRO A 83 12.23 1.35 -9.73
CA PRO A 83 13.33 0.48 -10.13
C PRO A 83 12.84 -0.73 -10.93
N GLY A 84 13.74 -1.34 -11.70
CA GLY A 84 13.45 -2.55 -12.45
C GLY A 84 13.53 -3.85 -11.66
N THR A 85 13.87 -3.77 -10.38
CA THR A 85 13.99 -4.93 -9.48
C THR A 85 13.19 -4.68 -8.20
N PRO A 86 12.54 -5.72 -7.64
CA PRO A 86 11.82 -5.60 -6.38
C PRO A 86 12.72 -5.12 -5.25
N GLN A 87 12.25 -4.13 -4.49
CA GLN A 87 12.92 -3.57 -3.33
C GLN A 87 12.01 -2.58 -2.60
N ASP A 88 12.32 -2.27 -1.35
CA ASP A 88 11.71 -1.14 -0.66
C ASP A 88 12.42 0.16 -1.02
N VAL A 89 11.64 1.19 -1.32
CA VAL A 89 12.12 2.53 -1.63
C VAL A 89 11.70 3.49 -0.52
N PRO A 90 12.62 3.90 0.37
CA PRO A 90 12.35 4.96 1.32
C PRO A 90 12.32 6.31 0.60
N ILE A 91 11.25 7.06 0.82
CA ILE A 91 11.06 8.41 0.31
C ILE A 91 11.07 9.35 1.51
N THR A 92 12.08 10.20 1.60
CA THR A 92 12.14 11.23 2.64
C THR A 92 11.78 12.59 2.07
N ILE A 93 11.10 13.40 2.88
CA ILE A 93 10.56 14.68 2.44
C ILE A 93 11.10 15.79 3.33
N SER A 94 11.69 16.79 2.69
CA SER A 94 12.17 18.00 3.31
C SER A 94 11.30 19.18 2.86
N VAL A 95 10.82 19.99 3.79
CA VAL A 95 9.98 21.16 3.50
C VAL A 95 10.57 22.42 4.10
N SER A 96 10.45 23.54 3.38
CA SER A 96 10.75 24.87 3.90
C SER A 96 9.46 25.66 4.08
N ARG A 97 9.36 26.39 5.20
CA ARG A 97 8.29 27.36 5.53
C ARG A 97 6.86 26.82 5.61
N ALA A 98 6.65 25.52 5.46
CA ALA A 98 5.40 24.83 5.72
C ALA A 98 5.64 23.59 6.60
N THR A 99 4.56 22.98 7.07
CA THR A 99 4.56 21.65 7.69
C THR A 99 3.99 20.64 6.70
N VAL A 100 4.40 19.37 6.78
CA VAL A 100 3.96 18.31 5.87
C VAL A 100 3.21 17.21 6.61
N SER A 101 2.24 16.58 5.95
CA SER A 101 1.47 15.45 6.48
C SER A 101 2.32 14.25 6.91
N GLN A 102 3.41 14.00 6.20
CA GLN A 102 4.31 12.87 6.43
C GLN A 102 5.71 13.22 5.93
N THR A 103 6.75 12.84 6.67
CA THR A 103 8.15 13.13 6.32
C THR A 103 8.90 11.93 5.75
N SER A 104 8.32 10.73 5.89
CA SER A 104 8.87 9.48 5.39
C SER A 104 7.72 8.61 4.86
N ILE A 105 7.89 8.09 3.65
CA ILE A 105 6.98 7.17 2.99
C ILE A 105 7.80 5.96 2.53
N THR A 106 7.37 4.74 2.85
CA THR A 106 8.00 3.52 2.35
C THR A 106 7.18 2.95 1.21
N ALA A 107 7.76 2.91 0.01
CA ALA A 107 7.15 2.31 -1.17
C ALA A 107 7.74 0.92 -1.43
N GLU A 108 6.91 -0.12 -1.32
CA GLU A 108 7.30 -1.49 -1.65
C GLU A 108 7.19 -1.71 -3.16
N ILE A 109 8.31 -2.01 -3.81
CA ILE A 109 8.34 -2.32 -5.24
C ILE A 109 8.33 -3.82 -5.40
N VAL A 110 7.27 -4.33 -6.03
CA VAL A 110 7.04 -5.75 -6.26
C VAL A 110 7.12 -6.08 -7.74
N ASP A 111 7.62 -7.27 -8.03
CA ASP A 111 7.46 -7.87 -9.34
C ASP A 111 6.17 -8.69 -9.31
N LEU A 112 5.17 -8.19 -10.04
CA LEU A 112 3.93 -8.91 -10.27
C LEU A 112 4.03 -9.53 -11.67
N ASP A 113 5.08 -10.32 -11.90
CA ASP A 113 5.10 -11.27 -13.00
C ASP A 113 3.78 -12.05 -12.96
N GLU A 114 2.94 -11.78 -13.96
CA GLU A 114 1.73 -12.55 -14.17
C GLU A 114 2.20 -13.98 -14.43
N ARG A 115 1.83 -14.90 -13.53
CA ARG A 115 1.72 -16.29 -13.93
C ARG A 115 0.69 -16.29 -15.05
N ILE A 116 1.16 -16.31 -16.29
CA ILE A 116 0.31 -16.48 -17.46
C ILE A 116 -0.52 -17.73 -17.13
N PRO A 117 -1.86 -17.63 -17.05
CA PRO A 117 -2.65 -18.83 -16.88
C PRO A 117 -2.19 -19.81 -17.96
N PRO A 118 -1.96 -21.09 -17.62
CA PRO A 118 -1.60 -22.08 -18.63
C PRO A 118 -2.60 -21.92 -19.77
N ASP A 119 -2.10 -21.83 -21.01
CA ASP A 119 -2.94 -21.56 -22.17
C ASP A 119 -4.13 -22.52 -22.15
N ALA A 120 -5.33 -21.96 -21.94
CA ALA A 120 -6.55 -22.75 -21.80
C ALA A 120 -6.96 -23.22 -23.20
N LEU A 121 -6.27 -24.23 -23.70
CA LEU A 121 -6.67 -24.90 -24.92
C LEU A 121 -7.99 -25.62 -24.66
N ALA A 122 -8.93 -25.56 -25.60
CA ALA A 122 -10.17 -26.34 -25.54
C ALA A 122 -9.93 -27.87 -25.49
N THR A 123 -8.67 -28.29 -25.67
CA THR A 123 -8.20 -29.67 -25.56
C THR A 123 -7.52 -29.99 -24.23
N ASP A 124 -7.54 -29.08 -23.24
CA ASP A 124 -7.06 -29.41 -21.90
C ASP A 124 -7.91 -30.56 -21.31
N THR A 125 -7.24 -31.65 -20.98
CA THR A 125 -7.86 -32.85 -20.40
C THR A 125 -7.04 -33.26 -19.20
N TYR A 126 -7.71 -33.56 -18.08
CA TYR A 126 -7.06 -34.15 -16.91
C TYR A 126 -7.18 -35.69 -17.01
N PRO A 127 -6.14 -36.43 -17.46
CA PRO A 127 -6.20 -37.88 -17.62
C PRO A 127 -6.41 -38.65 -16.32
N GLY A 128 -6.20 -37.99 -15.16
CA GLY A 128 -6.53 -38.54 -13.84
C GLY A 128 -8.02 -38.44 -13.47
N TYR A 129 -8.85 -37.81 -14.31
CA TYR A 129 -10.28 -37.77 -14.06
C TYR A 129 -10.89 -39.13 -14.36
N THR A 130 -11.49 -39.75 -13.33
CA THR A 130 -12.34 -40.92 -13.50
C THR A 130 -13.74 -40.51 -13.12
N VAL A 131 -14.71 -40.77 -14.01
CA VAL A 131 -16.13 -40.56 -13.69
C VAL A 131 -16.47 -41.44 -12.48
N PRO A 132 -16.97 -40.88 -11.37
CA PRO A 132 -17.38 -41.70 -10.23
C PRO A 132 -18.50 -42.65 -10.66
N LEU A 133 -18.51 -43.85 -10.08
CA LEU A 133 -19.59 -44.81 -10.32
C LEU A 133 -20.93 -44.16 -9.98
N LEU A 134 -21.92 -44.32 -10.86
CA LEU A 134 -23.28 -43.92 -10.52
C LEU A 134 -23.70 -44.66 -9.25
N PRO A 135 -24.42 -43.98 -8.32
CA PRO A 135 -24.95 -44.65 -7.16
C PRO A 135 -25.87 -45.78 -7.59
N ASP A 136 -25.52 -47.02 -7.22
CA ASP A 136 -26.31 -48.22 -7.54
C ASP A 136 -27.41 -48.50 -6.48
N HIS A 137 -27.60 -47.53 -5.58
CA HIS A 137 -28.63 -47.61 -4.56
C HIS A 137 -29.83 -46.74 -4.95
N PRO A 138 -31.06 -47.28 -4.85
CA PRO A 138 -32.25 -46.49 -5.10
C PRO A 138 -32.30 -45.29 -4.14
N GLN A 139 -32.70 -44.14 -4.67
CA GLN A 139 -32.84 -42.92 -3.87
C GLN A 139 -33.82 -43.17 -2.72
N ARG A 140 -33.42 -42.83 -1.49
CA ARG A 140 -34.30 -42.92 -0.32
C ARG A 140 -35.34 -41.79 -0.38
N LEU A 141 -36.57 -42.14 -0.73
CA LEU A 141 -37.67 -41.18 -0.87
C LEU A 141 -38.44 -40.91 0.44
N THR A 142 -37.99 -41.43 1.58
CA THR A 142 -38.64 -41.19 2.88
C THR A 142 -37.65 -40.80 4.00
N PRO A 143 -38.00 -39.77 4.80
CA PRO A 143 -37.22 -39.38 5.98
C PRO A 143 -37.29 -40.47 7.06
N LYS A 144 -36.20 -40.60 7.83
CA LYS A 144 -36.15 -41.50 8.98
C LYS A 144 -36.93 -40.82 10.13
N ALA A 145 -38.03 -41.44 10.57
CA ALA A 145 -38.66 -41.04 11.83
C ALA A 145 -37.76 -41.47 13.01
N MET A 146 -37.71 -40.64 14.05
CA MET A 146 -36.91 -40.84 15.27
C MET A 146 -37.51 -41.92 16.16
#